data_AF-A0A3D3UV42-F1
#
_entry.id   AF-A0A3D3UV42-F1
#
_cell.length_a   1.000
_cell.length_b   1.000
_cell.length_c   1.000
_cell.angle_alpha   90.00
_cell.angle_beta   90.00
_cell.angle_gamma   90.00
#
_symmetry.space_group_name_H-M   'P 1'
#
loop_
_entity.id
_entity.type
_entity.pdbx_description
1 polymer ?
#
loop_
_entity_poly.entity_id
_entity_poly.type
_entity_poly.pdbx_seq_one_letter_code
_entity_poly.pdbx_strand_id
1 'polypeptide(L)'
;MQTRKPIVAGQFYPGQHDSCIGEIHECLEAATIGGQLPETIAAGIVPHAGWTFSGSLAAMVFSAIKQQHEKVHTFVIFGAAHSYFGASPAVSDRGVWETPLGEVVIDEELADAILKTGQAVSDQRAHLSEHSIEVQVPFIQYLFAGAKIVPVVVPPTGQAVALGTSVGEIIGQQEGRKIVCIGSTDLTHYGPRYGFAPMGTGKNALEWAKKVNDKKFI
;
A
#
# COMPACT_ATOMS: atom_id res chain seq x y z
N MET A 1 -2.73 18.68 -15.68
CA MET A 1 -2.60 17.32 -15.13
C MET A 1 -3.31 17.31 -13.79
N GLN A 2 -4.10 16.28 -13.48
CA GLN A 2 -4.77 16.19 -12.17
C GLN A 2 -3.73 15.82 -11.10
N THR A 3 -3.74 16.51 -9.96
CA THR A 3 -2.76 16.29 -8.89
C THR A 3 -3.46 16.03 -7.57
N ARG A 4 -3.15 14.89 -6.93
CA ARG A 4 -3.58 14.60 -5.55
C ARG A 4 -2.50 15.06 -4.58
N LYS A 5 -2.83 16.04 -3.73
CA LYS A 5 -1.95 16.50 -2.64
C LYS A 5 -1.91 15.45 -1.51
N PRO A 6 -0.82 15.36 -0.74
CA PRO A 6 -0.78 14.50 0.43
C PRO A 6 -1.73 15.04 1.51
N ILE A 7 -2.45 14.15 2.20
CA ILE A 7 -3.43 14.51 3.23
C ILE A 7 -2.98 14.18 4.65
N VAL A 8 -1.97 13.31 4.80
CA VAL A 8 -1.45 12.88 6.10
C VAL A 8 0.05 13.16 6.27
N ALA A 9 0.69 13.84 5.31
CA ALA A 9 2.01 14.43 5.50
C ALA A 9 2.00 15.43 6.67
N GLY A 10 2.98 15.30 7.57
CA GLY A 10 3.03 16.02 8.84
C GLY A 10 2.22 15.39 9.97
N GLN A 11 1.52 14.26 9.73
CA GLN A 11 0.74 13.54 10.74
C GLN A 11 1.13 12.06 10.83
N PHE A 12 1.10 11.35 9.70
CA PHE A 12 1.42 9.92 9.63
C PHE A 12 2.88 9.69 9.25
N TYR A 13 3.49 10.67 8.60
CA TYR A 13 4.91 10.72 8.24
C TYR A 13 5.33 12.19 8.11
N PRO A 14 6.63 12.53 8.11
CA PRO A 14 7.07 13.92 8.13
C PRO A 14 6.67 14.67 6.86
N GLY A 15 6.22 15.92 7.01
CA GLY A 15 5.72 16.73 5.89
C GLY A 15 6.77 17.51 5.12
N GLN A 16 8.02 17.56 5.61
CA GLN A 16 9.13 18.25 4.97
C GLN A 16 10.12 17.26 4.37
N HIS A 17 10.68 17.60 3.20
CA HIS A 17 11.55 16.75 2.40
C HIS A 17 12.64 16.04 3.23
N ASP A 18 13.51 16.81 3.90
CA ASP A 18 14.67 16.24 4.59
C ASP A 18 14.27 15.39 5.80
N SER A 19 13.24 15.80 6.55
CA SER A 19 12.70 14.99 7.64
C SER A 19 12.03 13.71 7.15
N CYS A 20 11.39 13.74 5.99
CA CYS A 20 10.75 12.57 5.40
C CYS A 20 11.81 11.55 4.97
N ILE A 21 12.91 12.00 4.34
CA ILE A 21 14.06 11.15 4.05
C ILE A 21 14.68 10.59 5.33
N GLY A 22 14.85 11.42 6.36
CA GLY A 22 15.38 10.99 7.66
C GLY A 22 14.58 9.85 8.27
N GLU A 23 13.26 9.97 8.36
CA GLU A 23 12.42 8.90 8.94
C GLU A 23 12.33 7.66 8.02
N ILE A 24 12.45 7.82 6.69
CA ILE A 24 12.63 6.67 5.78
C ILE A 24 13.91 5.90 6.13
N HIS A 25 15.03 6.60 6.37
CA HIS A 25 16.29 5.95 6.76
C HIS A 25 16.14 5.19 8.07
N GLU A 26 15.55 5.82 9.09
CA GLU A 26 15.29 5.16 10.38
C GLU A 26 14.43 3.90 10.20
N CYS A 27 13.39 3.96 9.37
CA CYS A 27 12.55 2.81 9.07
C CYS A 27 13.32 1.68 8.35
N LEU A 28 14.19 2.03 7.39
CA LEU A 28 15.02 1.08 6.64
C LEU A 28 16.10 0.43 7.53
N GLU A 29 16.72 1.20 8.42
CA GLU A 29 17.71 0.68 9.37
C GLU A 29 17.08 -0.25 10.42
N ALA A 30 15.87 0.07 10.88
CA ALA A 30 15.11 -0.78 11.80
C ALA A 30 14.53 -2.03 11.14
N ALA A 31 14.40 -2.05 9.81
CA ALA A 31 13.82 -3.17 9.08
C ALA A 31 14.77 -4.38 9.06
N THR A 32 14.26 -5.53 9.51
CA THR A 32 15.01 -6.80 9.48
C THR A 32 14.31 -7.78 8.55
N ILE A 33 14.94 -8.12 7.42
CA ILE A 33 14.42 -9.13 6.50
C ILE A 33 14.79 -10.51 7.05
N GLY A 34 13.79 -11.31 7.38
CA GLY A 34 13.98 -12.68 7.86
C GLY A 34 13.89 -13.72 6.74
N GLY A 35 14.70 -14.77 6.85
CA GLY A 35 14.62 -15.95 5.98
C GLY A 35 15.16 -15.75 4.56
N GLN A 36 14.99 -16.77 3.72
CA GLN A 36 15.36 -16.72 2.32
C GLN A 36 14.23 -16.07 1.51
N LEU A 37 14.57 -15.04 0.73
CA LEU A 37 13.64 -14.39 -0.18
C LEU A 37 13.41 -15.25 -1.42
N PRO A 38 12.20 -15.20 -2.04
CA PRO A 38 11.98 -15.80 -3.35
C PRO A 38 12.79 -15.09 -4.41
N GLU A 39 13.16 -15.80 -5.49
CA GLU A 39 13.92 -15.23 -6.62
C GLU A 39 13.22 -14.04 -7.27
N THR A 40 11.89 -14.04 -7.28
CA THR A 40 11.08 -12.92 -7.75
C THR A 40 9.97 -12.63 -6.76
N ILE A 41 9.85 -11.36 -6.37
CA ILE A 41 8.73 -10.86 -5.57
C ILE A 41 7.72 -10.21 -6.51
N ALA A 42 6.54 -10.81 -6.65
CA ALA A 42 5.44 -10.26 -7.44
C ALA A 42 4.49 -9.39 -6.60
N ALA A 43 4.41 -9.64 -5.29
CA ALA A 43 3.54 -8.91 -4.39
C ALA A 43 4.10 -8.85 -2.96
N GLY A 44 3.65 -7.87 -2.20
CA GLY A 44 3.89 -7.72 -0.76
C GLY A 44 2.67 -7.17 -0.03
N ILE A 45 2.61 -7.37 1.29
CA ILE A 45 1.57 -6.81 2.16
C ILE A 45 2.23 -5.87 3.15
N VAL A 46 1.72 -4.65 3.31
CA VAL A 46 2.28 -3.62 4.19
C VAL A 46 1.19 -3.00 5.09
N PRO A 47 1.51 -2.69 6.36
CA PRO A 47 0.62 -1.90 7.22
C PRO A 47 0.60 -0.43 6.80
N HIS A 48 -0.42 0.33 7.23
CA HIS A 48 -0.61 1.74 6.87
C HIS A 48 -0.97 2.69 8.02
N ALA A 49 -0.72 2.30 9.27
CA ALA A 49 -0.67 3.28 10.36
C ALA A 49 0.43 4.34 10.15
N GLY A 50 0.54 5.33 11.03
CA GLY A 50 1.66 6.29 11.02
C GLY A 50 3.02 5.57 11.16
N TRP A 51 4.07 6.11 10.53
CA TRP A 51 5.38 5.48 10.38
C TRP A 51 6.06 5.13 11.70
N THR A 52 5.84 5.91 12.75
CA THR A 52 6.27 5.56 14.12
C THR A 52 5.81 4.16 14.57
N PHE A 53 4.69 3.65 14.04
CA PHE A 53 4.14 2.33 14.37
C PHE A 53 4.39 1.28 13.28
N SER A 54 4.26 1.68 12.00
CA SER A 54 4.18 0.78 10.85
C SER A 54 5.37 0.87 9.90
N GLY A 55 6.15 1.96 9.98
CA GLY A 55 7.11 2.36 8.95
C GLY A 55 8.22 1.33 8.73
N SER A 56 8.79 0.79 9.81
CA SER A 56 9.83 -0.25 9.70
C SER A 56 9.31 -1.58 9.14
N LEU A 57 8.03 -1.91 9.35
CA LEU A 57 7.39 -3.09 8.76
C LEU A 57 7.14 -2.89 7.26
N ALA A 58 6.66 -1.71 6.86
CA ALA A 58 6.53 -1.37 5.44
C ALA A 58 7.91 -1.36 4.74
N ALA A 59 8.90 -0.73 5.37
CA ALA A 59 10.28 -0.66 4.89
C ALA A 59 10.92 -2.03 4.72
N MET A 60 10.61 -3.01 5.58
CA MET A 60 11.05 -4.40 5.44
C MET A 60 10.60 -5.01 4.09
N VAL A 61 9.33 -4.82 3.73
CA VAL A 61 8.78 -5.35 2.47
C VAL A 61 9.37 -4.65 1.27
N PHE A 62 9.46 -3.32 1.29
CA PHE A 62 10.08 -2.58 0.20
C PHE A 62 11.57 -2.87 0.05
N SER A 63 12.29 -3.11 1.14
CA SER A 63 13.69 -3.54 1.12
C SER A 63 13.84 -4.92 0.51
N ALA A 64 12.95 -5.87 0.83
CA ALA A 64 12.94 -7.19 0.21
C ALA A 64 12.71 -7.10 -1.30
N ILE A 65 11.75 -6.28 -1.73
CA ILE A 65 11.49 -6.00 -3.15
C ILE A 65 12.74 -5.40 -3.81
N LYS A 66 13.40 -4.43 -3.16
CA LYS A 66 14.60 -3.77 -3.69
C LYS A 66 15.80 -4.71 -3.82
N GLN A 67 15.93 -5.69 -2.92
CA GLN A 67 16.98 -6.71 -2.99
C GLN A 67 16.81 -7.65 -4.18
N GLN A 68 15.57 -7.96 -4.57
CA GLN A 68 15.29 -8.87 -5.70
C GLN A 68 15.14 -8.16 -7.04
N HIS A 69 14.78 -6.88 -7.03
CA HIS A 69 14.54 -6.11 -8.24
C HIS A 69 15.30 -4.80 -8.23
N GLU A 70 16.34 -4.71 -9.07
CA GLU A 70 17.07 -3.46 -9.28
C GLU A 70 16.12 -2.34 -9.76
N LYS A 71 15.21 -2.71 -10.68
CA LYS A 71 14.22 -1.83 -11.29
C LYS A 71 12.80 -2.40 -11.17
N VAL A 72 11.90 -1.59 -10.62
CA VAL A 72 10.45 -1.78 -10.67
C VAL A 72 9.87 -0.63 -11.50
N HIS A 73 9.04 -0.95 -12.48
CA HIS A 73 8.46 0.04 -13.40
C HIS A 73 7.19 0.65 -12.81
N THR A 74 6.35 -0.17 -12.17
CA THR A 74 5.07 0.25 -11.62
C THR A 74 4.74 -0.52 -10.35
N PHE A 75 4.18 0.17 -9.36
CA PHE A 75 3.53 -0.44 -8.21
C PHE A 75 2.00 -0.33 -8.34
N VAL A 76 1.29 -1.45 -8.27
CA VAL A 76 -0.18 -1.43 -8.09
C VAL A 76 -0.45 -1.52 -6.61
N ILE A 77 -1.07 -0.50 -6.01
CA ILE A 77 -1.25 -0.42 -4.56
C ILE A 77 -2.74 -0.51 -4.25
N PHE A 78 -3.14 -1.62 -3.63
CA PHE A 78 -4.49 -1.86 -3.18
C PHE A 78 -4.64 -1.36 -1.74
N GLY A 79 -5.36 -0.25 -1.58
CA GLY A 79 -5.64 0.38 -0.29
C GLY A 79 -7.00 0.01 0.27
N ALA A 80 -7.17 0.26 1.57
CA ALA A 80 -8.45 0.19 2.24
C ALA A 80 -9.39 1.32 1.78
N ALA A 81 -10.69 1.15 2.06
CA ALA A 81 -11.72 2.15 1.82
C ALA A 81 -12.22 2.72 3.16
N HIS A 82 -11.44 3.59 3.81
CA HIS A 82 -11.80 4.20 5.10
C HIS A 82 -12.86 5.29 4.96
N SER A 83 -12.76 6.09 3.90
CA SER A 83 -13.68 7.22 3.63
C SER A 83 -14.50 7.07 2.36
N TYR A 84 -14.25 6.01 1.59
CA TYR A 84 -14.95 5.72 0.35
C TYR A 84 -16.08 4.72 0.58
N PHE A 85 -17.30 5.08 0.20
CA PHE A 85 -18.51 4.30 0.44
C PHE A 85 -19.09 3.66 -0.84
N GLY A 86 -18.36 3.69 -1.96
CA GLY A 86 -18.79 2.99 -3.17
C GLY A 86 -18.57 1.49 -3.06
N ALA A 87 -19.41 0.71 -3.76
CA ALA A 87 -19.37 -0.75 -3.70
C ALA A 87 -18.26 -1.39 -4.56
N SER A 88 -17.76 -0.65 -5.55
CA SER A 88 -16.75 -1.13 -6.50
C SER A 88 -15.37 -0.55 -6.19
N PRO A 89 -14.29 -1.32 -6.41
CA PRO A 89 -12.93 -0.80 -6.37
C PRO A 89 -12.76 0.45 -7.26
N ALA A 90 -12.00 1.42 -6.78
CA ALA A 90 -11.85 2.72 -7.43
C ALA A 90 -10.38 3.01 -7.75
N VAL A 91 -10.08 3.22 -9.03
CA VAL A 91 -8.72 3.51 -9.53
C VAL A 91 -8.50 5.02 -9.62
N SER A 92 -7.35 5.48 -9.11
CA SER A 92 -6.78 6.79 -9.47
C SER A 92 -6.04 6.60 -10.79
N ASP A 93 -6.72 6.85 -11.91
CA ASP A 93 -6.36 6.37 -13.24
C ASP A 93 -5.55 7.35 -14.09
N ARG A 94 -5.44 8.61 -13.66
CA ARG A 94 -4.78 9.71 -14.36
C ARG A 94 -4.03 10.62 -13.42
N GLY A 95 -3.02 11.31 -13.95
CA GLY A 95 -2.36 12.43 -13.28
C GLY A 95 -1.17 12.03 -12.40
N VAL A 96 -0.99 12.76 -11.29
CA VAL A 96 0.13 12.58 -10.35
C VAL A 96 -0.33 12.65 -8.91
N TRP A 97 0.41 12.01 -8.02
CA TRP A 97 0.30 12.20 -6.57
C TRP A 97 1.54 12.96 -6.08
N GLU A 98 1.34 13.89 -5.17
CA GLU A 98 2.44 14.61 -4.51
C GLU A 98 2.73 14.01 -3.14
N THR A 99 4.01 14.01 -2.78
CA THR A 99 4.51 13.78 -1.43
C THR A 99 5.58 14.82 -1.09
N PRO A 100 6.14 14.82 0.13
CA PRO A 100 7.31 15.65 0.46
C PRO A 100 8.54 15.38 -0.42
N LEU A 101 8.61 14.24 -1.11
CA LEU A 101 9.70 13.89 -2.03
C LEU A 101 9.44 14.31 -3.48
N GLY A 102 8.31 14.98 -3.75
CA GLY A 102 7.90 15.43 -5.06
C GLY A 102 6.77 14.59 -5.67
N GLU A 103 6.63 14.65 -6.99
CA GLU A 103 5.54 14.00 -7.71
C GLU A 103 5.86 12.53 -8.04
N VAL A 104 4.82 11.68 -8.03
CA VAL A 104 4.82 10.35 -8.59
C VAL A 104 3.71 10.24 -9.63
N VAL A 105 4.04 9.66 -10.79
CA VAL A 105 3.14 9.62 -11.95
C VAL A 105 2.27 8.38 -11.90
N ILE A 106 1.00 8.53 -12.27
CA ILE A 106 0.10 7.40 -12.48
C ILE A 106 0.48 6.63 -13.75
N ASP A 107 0.52 5.31 -13.66
CA ASP A 107 0.66 4.46 -14.84
C ASP A 107 -0.67 4.33 -15.60
N GLU A 108 -1.00 5.36 -16.38
CA GLU A 108 -2.31 5.48 -17.04
C GLU A 108 -2.61 4.31 -17.99
N GLU A 109 -1.60 3.74 -18.65
CA GLU A 109 -1.76 2.56 -19.52
C GLU A 109 -2.20 1.32 -18.72
N LEU A 110 -1.56 1.08 -17.57
CA LEU A 110 -1.91 -0.03 -16.70
C LEU A 110 -3.26 0.21 -16.02
N ALA A 111 -3.55 1.45 -15.61
CA ALA A 111 -4.86 1.82 -15.08
C ALA A 111 -5.97 1.55 -16.10
N ASP A 112 -5.77 1.88 -17.37
CA ASP A 112 -6.73 1.59 -18.44
C ASP A 112 -6.94 0.10 -18.65
N ALA A 113 -5.87 -0.70 -18.59
CA ALA A 113 -5.99 -2.15 -18.66
C ALA A 113 -6.84 -2.71 -17.51
N ILE A 114 -6.63 -2.20 -16.28
CA ILE A 114 -7.40 -2.60 -15.10
C ILE A 114 -8.87 -2.19 -15.24
N LEU A 115 -9.16 -0.97 -15.68
CA LEU A 115 -10.54 -0.48 -15.85
C LEU A 115 -11.32 -1.28 -16.91
N LYS A 116 -10.65 -1.71 -17.98
CA LYS A 116 -11.26 -2.54 -19.05
C LYS A 116 -11.78 -3.89 -18.57
N THR A 117 -11.32 -4.37 -17.42
CA THR A 117 -11.81 -5.63 -16.81
C THR A 117 -13.24 -5.50 -16.28
N GLY A 118 -13.73 -4.28 -16.05
CA GLY A 118 -15.01 -4.02 -15.38
C GLY A 118 -15.00 -4.34 -13.88
N GLN A 119 -13.85 -4.71 -13.30
CA GLN A 119 -13.73 -5.02 -11.87
C GLN A 119 -13.45 -3.79 -11.00
N ALA A 120 -13.19 -2.64 -11.63
CA ALA A 120 -12.98 -1.37 -10.95
C ALA A 120 -13.56 -0.21 -11.78
N VAL A 121 -13.80 0.92 -11.12
CA VAL A 121 -14.26 2.17 -11.72
C VAL A 121 -13.17 3.23 -11.65
N SER A 122 -13.18 4.18 -12.59
CA SER A 122 -12.38 5.39 -12.46
C SER A 122 -13.06 6.33 -11.48
N ASP A 123 -12.45 6.56 -10.31
CA ASP A 123 -12.94 7.56 -9.37
C ASP A 123 -11.80 8.14 -8.52
N GLN A 124 -11.29 9.29 -8.97
CA GLN A 124 -10.25 10.05 -8.29
C GLN A 124 -10.70 10.56 -6.92
N ARG A 125 -12.01 10.77 -6.69
CA ARG A 125 -12.54 11.29 -5.43
C ARG A 125 -12.43 10.27 -4.30
N ALA A 126 -12.43 8.97 -4.64
CA ALA A 126 -12.22 7.89 -3.68
C ALA A 126 -10.87 8.01 -2.94
N HIS A 127 -9.89 8.68 -3.55
CA HIS A 127 -8.53 8.82 -3.03
C HIS A 127 -8.29 10.12 -2.26
N LEU A 128 -9.19 11.10 -2.32
CA LEU A 128 -8.97 12.45 -1.78
C LEU A 128 -8.92 12.52 -0.24
N SER A 129 -9.44 11.51 0.45
CA SER A 129 -9.48 11.44 1.91
C SER A 129 -8.99 10.09 2.45
N GLU A 130 -8.31 9.32 1.59
CA GLU A 130 -7.80 7.98 1.91
C GLU A 130 -6.27 8.03 2.09
N HIS A 131 -5.77 7.37 3.14
CA HIS A 131 -4.34 7.42 3.52
C HIS A 131 -3.62 6.09 3.34
N SER A 132 -4.34 4.97 3.28
CA SER A 132 -3.74 3.63 3.26
C SER A 132 -2.71 3.45 2.14
N ILE A 133 -2.97 4.05 0.98
CA ILE A 133 -2.05 4.05 -0.15
C ILE A 133 -0.96 5.11 0.01
N GLU A 134 -1.32 6.33 0.40
CA GLU A 134 -0.42 7.49 0.45
C GLU A 134 0.82 7.22 1.29
N VAL A 135 0.66 6.63 2.48
CA VAL A 135 1.77 6.43 3.43
C VAL A 135 2.85 5.47 2.91
N GLN A 136 2.56 4.73 1.83
CA GLN A 136 3.52 3.84 1.15
C GLN A 136 4.31 4.55 0.05
N VAL A 137 3.75 5.62 -0.51
CA VAL A 137 4.29 6.29 -1.71
C VAL A 137 5.71 6.85 -1.50
N PRO A 138 6.05 7.49 -0.36
CA PRO A 138 7.41 7.97 -0.15
C PRO A 138 8.47 6.86 -0.18
N PHE A 139 8.17 5.66 0.36
CA PHE A 139 9.08 4.51 0.27
C PHE A 139 9.31 4.09 -1.18
N ILE A 140 8.26 4.11 -2.01
CA ILE A 140 8.35 3.80 -3.44
C ILE A 140 9.24 4.82 -4.16
N GLN A 141 8.98 6.12 -3.97
CA GLN A 141 9.78 7.18 -4.58
C GLN A 141 11.25 7.11 -4.18
N TYR A 142 11.52 6.81 -2.90
CA TYR A 142 12.88 6.76 -2.37
C TYR A 142 13.69 5.55 -2.90
N LEU A 143 13.10 4.35 -2.89
CA LEU A 143 13.83 3.12 -3.24
C LEU A 143 13.80 2.77 -4.74
N PHE A 144 12.78 3.26 -5.46
CA PHE A 144 12.51 2.90 -6.86
C PHE A 144 12.33 4.17 -7.70
N ALA A 145 13.42 4.92 -7.86
CA ALA A 145 13.43 6.15 -8.65
C ALA A 145 12.82 5.93 -10.04
N GLY A 146 11.83 6.75 -10.38
CA GLY A 146 11.11 6.70 -11.66
C GLY A 146 10.00 5.64 -11.75
N ALA A 147 9.75 4.85 -10.71
CA ALA A 147 8.61 3.95 -10.67
C ALA A 147 7.29 4.75 -10.68
N LYS A 148 6.33 4.29 -11.48
CA LYS A 148 4.95 4.79 -11.48
C LYS A 148 4.11 4.06 -10.44
N ILE A 149 2.90 4.58 -10.19
CA ILE A 149 1.93 3.89 -9.33
C ILE A 149 0.56 3.73 -9.99
N VAL A 150 -0.20 2.72 -9.57
CA VAL A 150 -1.65 2.61 -9.81
C VAL A 150 -2.34 2.42 -8.45
N PRO A 151 -2.84 3.51 -7.84
CA PRO A 151 -3.62 3.46 -6.61
C PRO A 151 -5.00 2.89 -6.87
N VAL A 152 -5.39 1.88 -6.11
CA VAL A 152 -6.73 1.30 -6.16
C VAL A 152 -7.30 1.20 -4.75
N VAL A 153 -8.35 1.96 -4.47
CA VAL A 153 -9.12 1.79 -3.23
C VAL A 153 -10.02 0.58 -3.40
N VAL A 154 -9.95 -0.37 -2.46
CA VAL A 154 -10.63 -1.66 -2.55
C VAL A 154 -11.57 -1.85 -1.36
N PRO A 155 -12.90 -1.68 -1.57
CA PRO A 155 -13.89 -2.12 -0.59
C PRO A 155 -13.79 -3.64 -0.34
N PRO A 156 -14.05 -4.13 0.89
CA PRO A 156 -13.94 -5.55 1.23
C PRO A 156 -15.16 -6.36 0.72
N THR A 157 -15.32 -6.43 -0.60
CA THR A 157 -16.39 -7.17 -1.28
C THR A 157 -15.82 -8.31 -2.11
N GLY A 158 -16.68 -9.22 -2.59
CA GLY A 158 -16.24 -10.30 -3.50
C GLY A 158 -15.58 -9.79 -4.79
N GLN A 159 -15.86 -8.54 -5.18
CA GLN A 159 -15.25 -7.89 -6.33
C GLN A 159 -13.73 -7.65 -6.13
N ALA A 160 -13.26 -7.54 -4.89
CA ALA A 160 -11.84 -7.41 -4.58
C ALA A 160 -11.03 -8.63 -5.07
N VAL A 161 -11.57 -9.84 -4.89
CA VAL A 161 -10.92 -11.09 -5.35
C VAL A 161 -10.89 -11.15 -6.87
N ALA A 162 -12.01 -10.82 -7.52
CA ALA A 162 -12.10 -10.79 -8.99
C ALA A 162 -11.11 -9.77 -9.59
N LEU A 163 -11.02 -8.58 -8.99
CA LEU A 163 -10.03 -7.58 -9.36
C LEU A 163 -8.61 -8.12 -9.24
N GLY A 164 -8.25 -8.72 -8.10
CA GLY A 164 -6.92 -9.29 -7.87
C GLY A 164 -6.52 -10.31 -8.94
N THR A 165 -7.43 -11.22 -9.29
CA THR A 165 -7.23 -12.19 -10.39
C THR A 165 -6.97 -11.48 -11.71
N SER A 166 -7.82 -10.53 -12.11
CA SER A 166 -7.65 -9.81 -13.37
C SER A 166 -6.36 -8.99 -13.43
N VAL A 167 -5.94 -8.36 -12.32
CA VAL A 167 -4.65 -7.65 -12.26
C VAL A 167 -3.48 -8.62 -12.43
N GLY A 168 -3.54 -9.79 -11.79
CA GLY A 168 -2.52 -10.83 -11.95
C GLY A 168 -2.38 -11.31 -13.40
N GLU A 169 -3.50 -11.53 -14.09
CA GLU A 169 -3.52 -11.90 -15.51
C GLU A 169 -2.93 -10.80 -16.41
N ILE A 170 -3.30 -9.53 -16.18
CA ILE A 170 -2.75 -8.38 -16.90
C ILE A 170 -1.23 -8.31 -16.73
N ILE A 171 -0.74 -8.39 -15.48
CA ILE A 171 0.70 -8.32 -15.19
C ILE A 171 1.45 -9.49 -15.84
N GLY A 172 0.87 -10.69 -15.84
CA GLY A 172 1.46 -11.87 -16.48
C GLY A 172 1.67 -11.75 -17.99
N GLN A 173 0.98 -10.81 -18.64
CA GLN A 173 1.09 -10.53 -20.08
C GLN A 173 2.05 -9.37 -20.41
N GLN A 174 2.57 -8.66 -19.40
CA GLN A 174 3.42 -7.48 -19.57
C GLN A 174 4.91 -7.88 -19.64
N GLU A 175 5.36 -8.29 -20.81
CA GLU A 175 6.78 -8.63 -21.02
C GLU A 175 7.69 -7.40 -20.87
N GLY A 176 8.87 -7.61 -20.28
CA GLY A 176 9.89 -6.56 -20.12
C GLY A 176 9.59 -5.48 -19.06
N ARG A 177 8.42 -5.53 -18.41
CA ARG A 177 8.04 -4.61 -17.33
C ARG A 177 7.95 -5.35 -16.00
N LYS A 178 8.73 -4.90 -15.02
CA LYS A 178 8.57 -5.36 -13.63
C LYS A 178 7.48 -4.56 -12.94
N ILE A 179 6.35 -5.21 -12.65
CA ILE A 179 5.24 -4.64 -11.88
C ILE A 179 5.14 -5.39 -10.56
N VAL A 180 4.94 -4.67 -9.46
CA VAL A 180 4.80 -5.26 -8.12
C VAL A 180 3.49 -4.81 -7.50
N CYS A 181 2.73 -5.75 -6.94
CA CYS A 181 1.49 -5.47 -6.23
C CYS A 181 1.74 -5.26 -4.74
N ILE A 182 1.11 -4.25 -4.15
CA ILE A 182 1.16 -3.98 -2.70
C ILE A 182 -0.26 -4.03 -2.17
N GLY A 183 -0.53 -4.97 -1.28
CA GLY A 183 -1.75 -4.96 -0.45
C GLY A 183 -1.49 -4.14 0.80
N SER A 184 -2.15 -2.99 0.94
CA SER A 184 -2.02 -2.15 2.12
C SER A 184 -3.13 -2.43 3.12
N THR A 185 -2.79 -3.13 4.21
CA THR A 185 -3.72 -3.47 5.28
C THR A 185 -3.01 -3.55 6.62
N ASP A 186 -3.65 -3.00 7.64
CA ASP A 186 -3.37 -3.37 9.02
C ASP A 186 -4.07 -4.70 9.36
N LEU A 187 -3.71 -5.29 10.50
CA LEU A 187 -4.35 -6.49 11.03
C LEU A 187 -5.45 -6.10 12.03
N THR A 188 -5.51 -6.74 13.19
CA THR A 188 -6.59 -6.50 14.15
C THR A 188 -6.52 -5.13 14.82
N HIS A 189 -7.55 -4.32 14.59
CA HIS A 189 -7.84 -3.15 15.43
C HIS A 189 -8.54 -3.60 16.72
N TYR A 190 -7.73 -3.93 17.75
CA TYR A 190 -8.22 -4.53 18.99
C TYR A 190 -8.48 -3.49 20.09
N GLY A 191 -9.60 -3.61 20.77
CA GLY A 191 -9.88 -2.94 22.04
C GLY A 191 -11.27 -2.31 22.10
N PRO A 192 -11.68 -1.81 23.28
CA PRO A 192 -13.01 -1.23 23.48
C PRO A 192 -13.34 -0.09 22.52
N ARG A 193 -12.35 0.73 22.14
CA ARG A 193 -12.51 1.84 21.18
C ARG A 193 -12.88 1.38 19.77
N TYR A 194 -12.50 0.16 19.41
CA TYR A 194 -12.82 -0.44 18.12
C TYR A 194 -14.07 -1.33 18.19
N GLY A 195 -14.72 -1.44 19.36
CA GLY A 195 -15.83 -2.36 19.57
C GLY A 195 -15.44 -3.84 19.47
N PHE A 196 -14.15 -4.15 19.45
CA PHE A 196 -13.62 -5.51 19.26
C PHE A 196 -12.65 -5.88 20.37
N ALA A 197 -13.18 -6.45 21.46
CA ALA A 197 -12.39 -6.88 22.62
C ALA A 197 -12.88 -8.23 23.19
N PRO A 198 -12.97 -9.29 22.38
CA PRO A 198 -13.57 -10.57 22.81
C PRO A 198 -12.84 -11.26 23.96
N MET A 199 -11.59 -10.86 24.24
CA MET A 199 -10.76 -11.38 25.34
C MET A 199 -10.50 -10.34 26.43
N GLY A 200 -11.29 -9.26 26.48
CA GLY A 200 -11.13 -8.16 27.42
C GLY A 200 -9.94 -7.25 27.08
N THR A 201 -9.19 -6.82 28.09
CA THR A 201 -8.03 -5.92 27.93
C THR A 201 -6.79 -6.47 28.60
N GLY A 202 -5.61 -5.93 28.26
CA GLY A 202 -4.34 -6.30 28.89
C GLY A 202 -3.59 -7.41 28.15
N LYS A 203 -2.64 -8.04 28.84
CA LYS A 203 -1.65 -8.94 28.20
C LYS A 203 -2.29 -10.13 27.49
N ASN A 204 -3.29 -10.78 28.10
CA ASN A 204 -3.95 -11.95 27.51
C ASN A 204 -4.70 -11.60 26.21
N ALA A 205 -5.34 -10.43 26.18
CA ALA A 205 -6.00 -9.91 24.99
C ALA A 205 -5.00 -9.66 23.85
N LEU A 206 -3.85 -9.05 24.16
CA LEU A 206 -2.78 -8.81 23.19
C LEU A 206 -2.19 -10.12 22.64
N GLU A 207 -1.93 -11.09 23.51
CA GLU A 207 -1.42 -12.40 23.12
C GLU A 207 -2.41 -13.14 22.22
N TRP A 208 -3.70 -13.10 22.56
CA TRP A 208 -4.73 -13.69 21.72
C TRP A 208 -4.84 -13.02 20.35
N ALA A 209 -4.85 -11.68 20.30
CA ALA A 209 -4.90 -10.95 19.04
C ALA A 209 -3.74 -11.36 18.13
N LYS A 210 -2.51 -11.33 18.66
CA LYS A 210 -1.29 -11.66 17.90
C LYS A 210 -1.17 -13.13 17.49
N LYS A 211 -1.45 -14.05 18.41
CA LYS A 211 -1.12 -15.48 18.23
C LYS A 211 -2.30 -16.32 17.74
N VAL A 212 -3.52 -15.80 17.84
CA VAL A 212 -4.74 -16.55 17.48
C VAL A 212 -5.55 -15.83 16.40
N ASN A 213 -5.81 -14.53 16.54
CA ASN A 213 -6.63 -13.82 15.57
C ASN A 213 -5.84 -13.48 14.31
N ASP A 214 -4.74 -12.75 14.47
CA ASP A 214 -3.89 -12.27 13.38
C ASP A 214 -3.27 -13.43 12.58
N LYS A 215 -2.91 -14.52 13.27
CA LYS A 215 -2.37 -15.74 12.66
C LYS A 215 -3.30 -16.45 11.67
N LYS A 216 -4.57 -16.07 11.59
CA LYS A 216 -5.49 -16.59 10.57
C LYS A 216 -5.34 -15.89 9.22
N PHE A 217 -4.70 -14.73 9.20
CA PHE A 217 -4.52 -13.90 8.01
C PHE A 217 -3.11 -14.00 7.41
N ILE A 218 -2.17 -14.69 8.08
CA ILE A 218 -0.73 -14.77 7.72
C ILE A 218 -0.26 -16.22 7.72
#